data_AF-A0A0B4BYU2-F1
#
_entry.id   AF-A0A0B4BYU2-F1
#
_cell.length_a   1.000
_cell.length_b   1.000
_cell.length_c   1.000
_cell.angle_alpha   90.00
_cell.angle_beta   90.00
_cell.angle_gamma   90.00
#
_symmetry.space_group_name_H-M   'P 1'
#
loop_
_entity.id
_entity.type
_entity.pdbx_description
1 polymer ?
#
loop_
_entity_poly.entity_id
_entity_poly.type
_entity_poly.pdbx_seq_one_letter_code
_entity_poly.pdbx_strand_id
1 'polypeptide(L)'
;MREETEAFFATTREKSEELDASRQELAENFQFLNDNLSEYQTRTEEFGIELNRLASAGDLETVARSVDLLGAQLAAMNDQLLELTQKASTTEELFQKGADGAVIEEAVAEVASEKPSDVGTTTVYFQFAGSSRELAEAISARLEDRGYFMPGEERTSIAAGKREIRFFFDEDREQAEGLMKELNDVLLVMGLKADVSLADFTNFQGAKPRRKTLELWLEPVPL
;
A
#
# COMPACT_ATOMS: atom_id res chain seq x y z
N MET A 1 -9.66 51.48 15.15
CA MET A 1 -8.83 51.13 16.32
C MET A 1 -9.28 49.90 17.11
N ARG A 2 -10.52 49.73 17.60
CA ARG A 2 -10.91 48.45 18.27
C ARG A 2 -11.19 47.29 17.29
N GLU A 3 -11.79 47.56 16.14
CA GLU A 3 -12.10 46.53 15.13
C GLU A 3 -10.85 46.00 14.41
N GLU A 4 -9.84 46.85 14.18
CA GLU A 4 -8.59 46.44 13.52
C GLU A 4 -7.74 45.49 14.37
N THR A 5 -7.81 45.62 15.71
CA THR A 5 -7.15 44.69 16.63
C THR A 5 -7.81 43.32 16.65
N GLU A 6 -9.14 43.23 16.59
CA GLU A 6 -9.85 41.93 16.62
C GLU A 6 -9.65 41.12 15.33
N ALA A 7 -9.64 41.79 14.17
CA ALA A 7 -9.33 41.15 12.89
C ALA A 7 -7.89 40.59 12.86
N PHE A 8 -6.92 41.34 13.38
CA PHE A 8 -5.52 40.90 13.45
C PHE A 8 -5.34 39.67 14.35
N PHE A 9 -6.02 39.61 15.51
CA PHE A 9 -5.94 38.46 16.40
C PHE A 9 -6.66 37.21 15.84
N ALA A 10 -7.75 37.39 15.08
CA ALA A 10 -8.44 36.28 14.42
C ALA A 10 -7.55 35.62 13.35
N THR A 11 -6.96 36.42 12.46
CA THR A 11 -6.07 35.92 11.40
C THR A 11 -4.78 35.30 11.96
N THR A 12 -4.26 35.82 13.07
CA THR A 12 -3.06 35.25 13.71
C THR A 12 -3.34 33.89 14.36
N ARG A 13 -4.57 33.68 14.86
CA ARG A 13 -4.99 32.42 15.47
C ARG A 13 -5.22 31.33 14.41
N GLU A 14 -5.89 31.68 13.32
CA GLU A 14 -6.14 30.77 12.19
C GLU A 14 -4.81 30.27 11.59
N LYS A 15 -3.85 31.18 11.39
CA LYS A 15 -2.49 30.82 10.94
C LYS A 15 -1.71 29.95 11.93
N SER A 16 -1.96 30.09 13.22
CA SER A 16 -1.34 29.23 14.23
C SER A 16 -1.91 27.81 14.18
N GLU A 17 -3.21 27.69 13.97
CA GLU A 17 -3.92 26.41 13.92
C GLU A 17 -3.55 25.63 12.63
N GLU A 18 -3.40 26.30 11.49
CA GLU A 18 -2.89 25.68 10.25
C GLU A 18 -1.42 25.24 10.38
N LEU A 19 -0.56 26.05 11.01
CA LEU A 19 0.85 25.70 11.20
C LEU A 19 1.00 24.46 12.10
N ASP A 20 0.17 24.34 13.13
CA ASP A 20 0.16 23.18 14.01
C ASP A 20 -0.36 21.93 13.28
N ALA A 21 -1.36 22.08 12.40
CA ALA A 21 -1.84 20.99 11.55
C ALA A 21 -0.77 20.50 10.57
N SER A 22 -0.07 21.41 9.87
CA SER A 22 1.01 21.03 8.94
C SER A 22 2.21 20.41 9.66
N ARG A 23 2.51 20.84 10.89
CA ARG A 23 3.56 20.22 11.72
C ARG A 23 3.18 18.81 12.17
N GLN A 24 1.91 18.61 12.49
CA GLN A 24 1.41 17.29 12.85
C GLN A 24 1.46 16.33 11.66
N GLU A 25 1.05 16.79 10.48
CA GLU A 25 1.12 16.00 9.24
C GLU A 25 2.56 15.64 8.86
N LEU A 26 3.51 16.57 9.03
CA LEU A 26 4.94 16.29 8.82
C LEU A 26 5.48 15.25 9.82
N ALA A 27 5.04 15.30 11.08
CA ALA A 27 5.42 14.32 12.09
C ALA A 27 4.87 12.93 11.76
N GLU A 28 3.62 12.85 11.29
CA GLU A 28 2.99 11.60 10.85
C GLU A 28 3.73 11.02 9.63
N ASN A 29 4.12 11.86 8.67
CA ASN A 29 4.94 11.44 7.52
C ASN A 29 6.32 10.93 7.93
N PHE A 30 6.99 11.60 8.89
CA PHE A 30 8.28 11.12 9.41
C PHE A 30 8.16 9.79 10.14
N GLN A 31 7.08 9.62 10.90
CA GLN A 31 6.83 8.38 11.63
C GLN A 31 6.53 7.23 10.66
N PHE A 32 5.73 7.48 9.62
CA PHE A 32 5.49 6.54 8.52
C PHE A 32 6.78 6.11 7.82
N LEU A 33 7.70 7.04 7.54
CA LEU A 33 9.00 6.74 6.95
C LEU A 33 9.88 5.89 7.85
N ASN A 34 9.91 6.20 9.15
CA ASN A 34 10.73 5.46 10.12
C ASN A 34 10.19 4.03 10.34
N ASP A 35 8.88 3.87 10.37
CA ASP A 35 8.24 2.56 10.51
C ASP A 35 8.46 1.70 9.27
N ASN A 36 8.32 2.29 8.06
CA ASN A 36 8.67 1.61 6.81
C ASN A 36 10.14 1.18 6.79
N LEU A 37 11.06 2.05 7.22
CA LEU A 37 12.49 1.72 7.25
C LEU A 37 12.79 0.54 8.18
N SER A 38 12.14 0.48 9.34
CA SER A 38 12.27 -0.63 10.29
C SER A 38 11.68 -1.94 9.73
N GLU A 39 10.56 -1.85 9.02
CA GLU A 39 9.95 -2.99 8.34
C GLU A 39 10.85 -3.50 7.21
N TYR A 40 11.46 -2.61 6.43
CA TYR A 40 12.45 -2.98 5.41
C TYR A 40 13.67 -3.68 6.00
N GLN A 41 14.21 -3.19 7.12
CA GLN A 41 15.33 -3.82 7.82
C GLN A 41 14.97 -5.26 8.25
N THR A 42 13.78 -5.43 8.83
CA THR A 42 13.27 -6.74 9.23
C THR A 42 13.09 -7.66 8.02
N ARG A 43 12.55 -7.14 6.91
CA ARG A 43 12.34 -7.89 5.67
C ARG A 43 13.64 -8.30 4.99
N THR A 44 14.69 -7.48 5.05
CA THR A 44 16.03 -7.87 4.56
C THR A 44 16.66 -8.99 5.39
N GLU A 45 16.41 -9.01 6.70
CA GLU A 45 16.91 -10.08 7.58
C GLU A 45 16.17 -11.40 7.31
N GLU A 46 14.84 -11.37 7.21
CA GLU A 46 14.02 -12.54 6.87
C GLU A 46 14.37 -13.09 5.48
N PHE A 47 14.59 -12.20 4.52
CA PHE A 47 15.00 -12.57 3.18
C PHE A 47 16.41 -13.20 3.15
N GLY A 48 17.34 -12.74 3.99
CA GLY A 48 18.65 -13.37 4.15
C GLY A 48 18.56 -14.81 4.67
N ILE A 49 17.59 -15.08 5.54
CA ILE A 49 17.30 -16.43 6.03
C ILE A 49 16.73 -17.30 4.90
N GLU A 50 15.79 -16.77 4.11
CA GLU A 50 15.15 -17.51 3.01
C GLU A 50 16.11 -17.76 1.84
N LEU A 51 16.99 -16.81 1.50
CA LEU A 51 18.06 -17.00 0.53
C LEU A 51 19.02 -18.13 0.94
N ASN A 52 19.40 -18.18 2.22
CA ASN A 52 20.30 -19.22 2.72
C ASN A 52 19.62 -20.60 2.69
N ARG A 53 18.31 -20.63 2.92
CA ARG A 53 17.47 -21.84 2.82
C ARG A 53 17.30 -22.31 1.37
N LEU A 54 17.07 -21.41 0.43
CA LEU A 54 16.91 -21.70 -1.00
C LEU A 54 18.24 -22.07 -1.69
N ALA A 55 19.33 -21.39 -1.35
CA ALA A 55 20.67 -21.77 -1.80
C ALA A 55 21.05 -23.19 -1.32
N SER A 56 20.60 -23.57 -0.12
CA SER A 56 20.76 -24.93 0.40
C SER A 56 19.87 -25.97 -0.30
N ALA A 57 18.78 -25.54 -0.94
CA ALA A 57 17.84 -26.39 -1.69
C ALA A 57 18.22 -26.56 -3.17
N GLY A 58 19.19 -25.78 -3.68
CA GLY A 58 19.74 -25.93 -5.04
C GLY A 58 18.89 -25.32 -6.16
N ASP A 59 17.89 -24.48 -5.84
CA ASP A 59 16.98 -23.89 -6.82
C ASP A 59 17.45 -22.48 -7.25
N LEU A 60 18.37 -22.47 -8.23
CA LEU A 60 19.02 -21.25 -8.74
C LEU A 60 18.06 -20.29 -9.45
N GLU A 61 16.96 -20.79 -10.02
CA GLU A 61 16.02 -19.98 -10.79
C GLU A 61 15.14 -19.13 -9.86
N THR A 62 14.76 -19.70 -8.71
CA THR A 62 14.05 -18.99 -7.66
C THR A 62 14.94 -17.89 -7.04
N VAL A 63 16.23 -18.17 -6.81
CA VAL A 63 17.19 -17.17 -6.32
C VAL A 63 17.37 -16.02 -7.32
N ALA A 64 17.44 -16.30 -8.62
CA ALA A 64 17.57 -15.27 -9.66
C ALA A 64 16.34 -14.33 -9.70
N ARG A 65 15.12 -14.87 -9.62
CA ARG A 65 13.89 -14.06 -9.55
C ARG A 65 13.84 -13.19 -8.31
N SER A 66 14.30 -13.71 -7.17
CA SER A 66 14.34 -12.93 -5.93
C SER A 66 15.39 -11.80 -5.98
N VAL A 67 16.50 -11.98 -6.69
CA VAL A 67 17.50 -10.91 -6.93
C VAL A 67 16.97 -9.84 -7.88
N ASP A 68 16.24 -10.22 -8.94
CA ASP A 68 15.60 -9.27 -9.85
C ASP A 68 14.52 -8.45 -9.14
N LEU A 69 13.75 -9.08 -8.25
CA LEU A 69 12.74 -8.41 -7.42
C LEU A 69 13.37 -7.38 -6.46
N LEU A 70 14.51 -7.72 -5.85
CA LEU A 70 15.29 -6.78 -5.03
C LEU A 70 15.84 -5.61 -5.86
N GLY A 71 16.30 -5.87 -7.08
CA GLY A 71 16.76 -4.84 -7.99
C GLY A 71 15.66 -3.82 -8.32
N ALA A 72 14.45 -4.31 -8.62
CA ALA A 72 13.29 -3.47 -8.88
C ALA A 72 12.87 -2.67 -7.63
N GLN A 73 12.95 -3.26 -6.43
CA GLN A 73 12.65 -2.57 -5.17
C GLN A 73 13.66 -1.47 -4.83
N LEU A 74 14.96 -1.74 -5.00
CA LEU A 74 15.99 -0.72 -4.79
C LEU A 74 15.86 0.44 -5.79
N ALA A 75 15.46 0.17 -7.03
CA ALA A 75 15.19 1.20 -8.02
C ALA A 75 14.00 2.08 -7.61
N ALA A 76 12.87 1.48 -7.24
CA ALA A 76 11.69 2.20 -6.78
C ALA A 76 11.95 3.05 -5.52
N MET A 77 12.75 2.52 -4.58
CA MET A 77 13.10 3.25 -3.36
C MET A 77 14.05 4.43 -3.66
N ASN A 78 14.98 4.25 -4.61
CA ASN A 78 15.86 5.32 -5.05
C ASN A 78 15.06 6.44 -5.75
N ASP A 79 14.02 6.10 -6.52
CA ASP A 79 13.13 7.07 -7.14
C ASP A 79 12.31 7.84 -6.08
N GLN A 80 11.78 7.15 -5.06
CA GLN A 80 11.08 7.79 -3.94
C GLN A 80 12.00 8.71 -3.12
N LEU A 81 13.25 8.31 -2.88
CA LEU A 81 14.26 9.14 -2.23
C LEU A 81 14.59 10.38 -3.06
N LEU A 82 14.70 10.24 -4.38
CA LEU A 82 14.97 11.34 -5.30
C LEU A 82 13.82 12.34 -5.31
N GLU A 83 12.59 11.84 -5.31
CA GLU A 83 11.37 12.64 -5.29
C GLU A 83 11.23 13.42 -3.97
N LEU A 84 11.48 12.77 -2.82
CA LEU A 84 11.49 13.42 -1.51
C LEU A 84 12.62 14.45 -1.39
N THR A 85 13.81 14.15 -1.93
CA THR A 85 14.96 15.07 -1.90
C THR A 85 14.69 16.30 -2.78
N GLN A 86 14.06 16.12 -3.95
CA GLN A 86 13.62 17.24 -4.78
C GLN A 86 12.56 18.07 -4.05
N LYS A 87 11.53 17.44 -3.47
CA LYS A 87 10.46 18.15 -2.73
C LYS A 87 11.00 18.93 -1.52
N ALA A 88 11.95 18.37 -0.78
CA ALA A 88 12.61 19.05 0.33
C ALA A 88 13.45 20.26 -0.15
N SER A 89 14.17 20.11 -1.28
CA SER A 89 14.99 21.17 -1.86
C SER A 89 14.15 22.36 -2.35
N THR A 90 13.00 22.10 -2.99
CA THR A 90 12.08 23.17 -3.45
C THR A 90 11.48 23.94 -2.28
N THR A 91 11.15 23.22 -1.20
CA THR A 91 10.63 23.83 0.03
C THR A 91 11.69 24.73 0.68
N GLU A 92 12.93 24.26 0.78
CA GLU A 92 14.02 25.00 1.42
C GLU A 92 14.49 26.23 0.59
N GLU A 93 14.45 26.16 -0.75
CA GLU A 93 14.71 27.30 -1.63
C GLU A 93 13.64 28.41 -1.52
N LEU A 94 12.37 28.03 -1.32
CA LEU A 94 11.27 28.98 -1.08
C LEU A 94 11.40 29.67 0.28
N PHE A 95 11.85 28.94 1.31
CA PHE A 95 12.18 29.52 2.62
C PHE A 95 13.38 30.47 2.57
N GLN A 96 14.42 30.17 1.79
CA GLN A 96 15.62 31.01 1.68
C GLN A 96 15.42 32.27 0.82
N LYS A 97 14.47 32.26 -0.13
CA LYS A 97 14.19 33.42 -1.00
C LYS A 97 13.24 34.45 -0.36
N GLY A 98 12.74 34.22 0.85
CA GLY A 98 11.81 35.14 1.51
C GLY A 98 10.52 35.35 0.71
N ALA A 99 10.03 34.29 0.05
CA ALA A 99 8.79 34.32 -0.68
C ALA A 99 7.62 34.57 0.29
N ASP A 100 6.67 35.43 -0.11
CA ASP A 100 5.46 35.72 0.65
C ASP A 100 4.75 34.42 1.04
N GLY A 101 4.28 34.33 2.29
CA GLY A 101 3.69 33.11 2.86
C GLY A 101 2.56 32.49 2.02
N ALA A 102 1.90 33.28 1.17
CA ALA A 102 0.88 32.81 0.22
C ALA A 102 1.45 31.93 -0.92
N VAL A 103 2.69 32.19 -1.37
CA VAL A 103 3.35 31.37 -2.42
C VAL A 103 3.86 30.05 -1.84
N ILE A 104 4.23 30.06 -0.56
CA ILE A 104 4.58 28.86 0.19
C ILE A 104 3.30 28.05 0.47
N GLU A 105 2.20 28.70 0.86
CA GLU A 105 0.88 28.06 1.01
C GLU A 105 0.38 27.46 -0.31
N GLU A 106 0.57 28.11 -1.46
CA GLU A 106 0.18 27.58 -2.77
C GLU A 106 1.05 26.37 -3.18
N ALA A 107 2.36 26.43 -2.95
CA ALA A 107 3.25 25.29 -3.23
C ALA A 107 3.02 24.11 -2.27
N VAL A 108 2.73 24.37 -0.99
CA VAL A 108 2.39 23.34 0.01
C VAL A 108 0.99 22.79 -0.26
N ALA A 109 0.04 23.62 -0.68
CA ALA A 109 -1.29 23.19 -1.10
C ALA A 109 -1.25 22.44 -2.43
N GLU A 110 -0.34 22.73 -3.36
CA GLU A 110 -0.15 21.95 -4.59
C GLU A 110 0.45 20.57 -4.27
N VAL A 111 1.39 20.52 -3.32
CA VAL A 111 1.92 19.26 -2.75
C VAL A 111 0.86 18.47 -1.95
N ALA A 112 -0.12 19.14 -1.33
CA ALA A 112 -1.22 18.51 -0.60
C ALA A 112 -2.47 18.23 -1.47
N SER A 113 -2.61 18.90 -2.62
CA SER A 113 -3.74 18.82 -3.55
C SER A 113 -3.49 17.85 -4.69
N GLU A 114 -2.24 17.54 -5.02
CA GLU A 114 -1.96 16.31 -5.73
C GLU A 114 -2.20 15.16 -4.74
N LYS A 115 -3.39 14.55 -4.86
CA LYS A 115 -3.67 13.21 -4.31
C LYS A 115 -2.37 12.42 -4.43
N PRO A 116 -1.83 11.86 -3.33
CA PRO A 116 -0.66 11.00 -3.45
C PRO A 116 -1.02 9.96 -4.50
N SER A 117 -0.30 9.99 -5.61
CA SER A 117 -0.41 9.00 -6.67
C SER A 117 -0.44 7.65 -6.00
N ASP A 118 -1.49 6.89 -6.27
CA ASP A 118 -1.88 5.65 -5.62
C ASP A 118 -0.88 4.53 -5.92
N VAL A 119 0.35 4.67 -5.41
CA VAL A 119 1.43 3.69 -5.51
C VAL A 119 1.67 3.11 -4.11
N GLY A 120 0.57 2.82 -3.41
CA GLY A 120 0.59 1.90 -2.28
C GLY A 120 0.03 0.59 -2.77
N THR A 121 0.89 -0.40 -3.03
CA THR A 121 0.50 -1.74 -3.48
C THR A 121 -0.58 -2.31 -2.55
N THR A 122 -1.80 -2.56 -3.05
CA THR A 122 -2.88 -3.15 -2.25
C THR A 122 -2.43 -4.52 -1.76
N THR A 123 -2.47 -4.74 -0.44
CA THR A 123 -2.10 -6.01 0.17
C THR A 123 -3.28 -6.97 0.13
N VAL A 124 -3.06 -8.19 -0.35
CA VAL A 124 -4.10 -9.22 -0.44
C VAL A 124 -3.63 -10.47 0.31
N TYR A 125 -4.26 -10.74 1.45
CA TYR A 125 -4.06 -12.00 2.16
C TYR A 125 -4.88 -13.10 1.51
N PHE A 126 -4.23 -14.16 1.05
CA PHE A 126 -4.89 -15.21 0.28
C PHE A 126 -5.08 -16.50 1.11
N GLN A 127 -6.34 -16.80 1.45
CA GLN A 127 -6.76 -18.06 2.05
C GLN A 127 -7.43 -18.96 1.01
N PHE A 128 -7.00 -20.22 0.92
CA PHE A 128 -7.52 -21.17 -0.06
C PHE A 128 -7.87 -22.56 0.47
N ALA A 129 -8.76 -23.23 -0.26
CA ALA A 129 -9.17 -24.62 -0.02
C ALA A 129 -9.37 -25.38 -1.35
N GLY A 130 -9.56 -26.71 -1.25
CA GLY A 130 -9.98 -27.58 -2.36
C GLY A 130 -8.98 -27.78 -3.52
N SER A 131 -7.93 -26.96 -3.59
CA SER A 131 -6.96 -26.91 -4.68
C SER A 131 -5.53 -27.22 -4.23
N SER A 132 -4.66 -27.51 -5.20
CA SER A 132 -3.23 -27.69 -4.95
C SER A 132 -2.57 -26.35 -4.56
N ARG A 133 -1.43 -26.40 -3.88
CA ARG A 133 -0.73 -25.18 -3.45
C ARG A 133 -0.16 -24.45 -4.67
N GLU A 134 0.31 -25.21 -5.64
CA GLU A 134 0.85 -24.75 -6.91
C GLU A 134 -0.21 -23.95 -7.71
N LEU A 135 -1.49 -24.35 -7.63
CA LEU A 135 -2.57 -23.58 -8.25
C LEU A 135 -2.80 -22.24 -7.55
N ALA A 136 -2.74 -22.20 -6.21
CA ALA A 136 -2.87 -20.98 -5.44
C ALA A 136 -1.70 -20.02 -5.72
N GLU A 137 -0.46 -20.52 -5.71
CA GLU A 137 0.75 -19.76 -6.08
C GLU A 137 0.65 -19.21 -7.52
N ALA A 138 0.11 -19.98 -8.47
CA ALA A 138 -0.10 -19.51 -9.84
C ALA A 138 -1.17 -18.40 -9.95
N ILE A 139 -2.18 -18.39 -9.07
CA ILE A 139 -3.15 -17.30 -8.97
C ILE A 139 -2.47 -16.06 -8.38
N SER A 140 -1.72 -16.22 -7.28
CA SER A 140 -0.96 -15.13 -6.65
C SER A 140 -0.01 -14.45 -7.63
N ALA A 141 0.81 -15.21 -8.34
CA ALA A 141 1.76 -14.66 -9.32
C ALA A 141 1.07 -13.79 -10.39
N ARG A 142 -0.11 -14.21 -10.85
CA ARG A 142 -0.90 -13.43 -11.83
C ARG A 142 -1.53 -12.17 -11.24
N LEU A 143 -1.78 -12.13 -9.93
CA LEU A 143 -2.22 -10.92 -9.23
C LEU A 143 -1.04 -9.99 -8.94
N GLU A 144 0.14 -10.54 -8.63
CA GLU A 144 1.37 -9.76 -8.50
C GLU A 144 1.73 -9.06 -9.82
N ASP A 145 1.59 -9.75 -10.96
CA ASP A 145 1.74 -9.16 -12.30
C ASP A 145 0.79 -7.97 -12.57
N ARG A 146 -0.29 -7.85 -11.79
CA ARG A 146 -1.27 -6.75 -11.85
C ARG A 146 -1.03 -5.67 -10.80
N GLY A 147 0.03 -5.79 -10.01
CA GLY A 147 0.41 -4.78 -9.01
C GLY A 147 -0.20 -4.99 -7.63
N TYR A 148 -0.67 -6.21 -7.30
CA TYR A 148 -1.04 -6.58 -5.93
C TYR A 148 0.16 -7.10 -5.14
N PHE A 149 0.16 -6.88 -3.83
CA PHE A 149 1.12 -7.49 -2.92
C PHE A 149 0.50 -8.73 -2.28
N MET A 150 1.12 -9.89 -2.47
CA MET A 150 0.67 -11.18 -1.94
C MET A 150 1.67 -11.67 -0.88
N PRO A 151 1.41 -11.51 0.43
CA PRO A 151 2.34 -11.94 1.48
C PRO A 151 2.56 -13.46 1.53
N GLY A 152 1.68 -14.22 0.89
CA GLY A 152 1.71 -15.69 0.82
C GLY A 152 0.31 -16.29 0.85
N GLU A 153 0.24 -17.59 0.58
CA GLU A 153 -1.01 -18.36 0.51
C GLU A 153 -1.17 -19.30 1.69
N GLU A 154 -2.28 -19.15 2.40
CA GLU A 154 -2.65 -19.99 3.51
C GLU A 154 -3.70 -21.02 3.08
N ARG A 155 -3.37 -22.31 3.21
CA ARG A 155 -4.37 -23.37 3.04
C ARG A 155 -5.16 -23.53 4.33
N THR A 156 -6.47 -23.31 4.27
CA THR A 156 -7.36 -23.46 5.43
C THR A 156 -8.70 -24.07 5.04
N SER A 157 -9.25 -24.94 5.89
CA SER A 157 -10.55 -25.57 5.64
C SER A 157 -11.72 -24.57 5.66
N ILE A 158 -11.52 -23.41 6.28
CA ILE A 158 -12.54 -22.34 6.38
C ILE A 158 -12.77 -21.65 5.02
N ALA A 159 -11.80 -21.73 4.11
CA ALA A 159 -11.95 -21.23 2.73
C ALA A 159 -12.77 -22.18 1.83
N ALA A 160 -13.15 -23.36 2.31
CA ALA A 160 -13.99 -24.28 1.54
C ALA A 160 -15.37 -23.66 1.25
N GLY A 161 -15.81 -23.77 0.01
CA GLY A 161 -17.04 -23.17 -0.52
C GLY A 161 -17.00 -21.65 -0.71
N LYS A 162 -15.88 -20.99 -0.38
CA LYS A 162 -15.73 -19.54 -0.46
C LYS A 162 -15.19 -19.10 -1.81
N ARG A 163 -15.71 -17.98 -2.31
CA ARG A 163 -15.23 -17.26 -3.50
C ARG A 163 -15.52 -15.78 -3.28
N GLU A 164 -14.87 -15.21 -2.26
CA GLU A 164 -15.17 -13.86 -1.79
C GLU A 164 -13.92 -13.03 -1.52
N ILE A 165 -13.99 -11.75 -1.84
CA ILE A 165 -13.02 -10.72 -1.42
C ILE A 165 -13.64 -9.93 -0.29
N ARG A 166 -12.93 -9.82 0.84
CA ARG A 166 -13.38 -9.06 2.01
C ARG A 166 -12.62 -7.75 2.12
N PHE A 167 -13.35 -6.68 2.36
CA PHE A 167 -12.82 -5.36 2.68
C PHE A 167 -13.38 -4.89 4.03
N PHE A 168 -12.58 -4.16 4.81
CA PHE A 168 -12.89 -3.81 6.21
C PHE A 168 -13.09 -2.31 6.45
N PHE A 169 -12.81 -1.51 5.42
CA PHE A 169 -12.92 -0.05 5.38
C PHE A 169 -13.63 0.35 4.09
N ASP A 170 -14.49 1.37 4.14
CA ASP A 170 -15.24 1.82 2.96
C ASP A 170 -14.32 2.41 1.89
N GLU A 171 -13.19 2.99 2.31
CA GLU A 171 -12.15 3.54 1.45
C GLU A 171 -11.46 2.47 0.58
N ASP A 172 -11.51 1.19 1.00
CA ASP A 172 -10.92 0.07 0.27
C ASP A 172 -11.91 -0.59 -0.70
N ARG A 173 -13.17 -0.13 -0.76
CA ARG A 173 -14.22 -0.73 -1.61
C ARG A 173 -13.87 -0.67 -3.10
N GLU A 174 -13.36 0.46 -3.58
CA GLU A 174 -12.97 0.62 -4.99
C GLU A 174 -11.84 -0.34 -5.37
N GLN A 175 -10.83 -0.48 -4.50
CA GLN A 175 -9.74 -1.45 -4.68
C GLN A 175 -10.26 -2.90 -4.68
N ALA A 176 -11.21 -3.22 -3.79
CA ALA A 176 -11.84 -4.54 -3.74
C ALA A 176 -12.62 -4.86 -5.02
N GLU A 177 -13.36 -3.89 -5.57
CA GLU A 177 -14.05 -4.01 -6.85
C GLU A 177 -13.07 -4.23 -8.02
N GLY A 178 -11.93 -3.52 -8.01
CA GLY A 178 -10.83 -3.75 -8.94
C GLY A 178 -10.32 -5.19 -8.87
N LEU A 179 -9.90 -5.62 -7.68
CA LEU A 179 -9.41 -6.99 -7.45
C LEU A 179 -10.41 -8.05 -7.88
N MET A 180 -11.71 -7.87 -7.61
CA MET A 180 -12.75 -8.81 -8.01
C MET A 180 -12.82 -9.00 -9.53
N LYS A 181 -12.76 -7.91 -10.29
CA LYS A 181 -12.78 -7.97 -11.76
C LYS A 181 -11.54 -8.68 -12.28
N GLU A 182 -10.38 -8.27 -11.79
CA GLU A 182 -9.10 -8.79 -12.23
C GLU A 182 -8.90 -10.27 -11.87
N LEU A 183 -9.32 -10.67 -10.67
CA LEU A 183 -9.31 -12.06 -10.26
C LEU A 183 -10.26 -12.91 -11.11
N ASN A 184 -11.48 -12.46 -11.37
CA ASN A 184 -12.40 -13.20 -12.24
C ASN A 184 -11.82 -13.39 -13.65
N ASP A 185 -11.14 -12.39 -14.21
CA ASP A 185 -10.40 -12.53 -15.48
C ASP A 185 -9.28 -13.59 -15.38
N VAL A 186 -8.49 -13.54 -14.31
CA VAL A 186 -7.41 -14.52 -14.05
C VAL A 186 -7.98 -15.94 -13.97
N LEU A 187 -9.04 -16.14 -13.19
CA LEU A 187 -9.68 -17.44 -13.02
C LEU A 187 -10.22 -17.98 -14.35
N LEU A 188 -10.89 -17.13 -15.14
CA LEU A 188 -11.43 -17.52 -16.44
C LEU A 188 -10.33 -17.98 -17.41
N VAL A 189 -9.21 -17.24 -17.48
CA VAL A 189 -8.05 -17.60 -18.33
C VAL A 189 -7.41 -18.92 -17.89
N MET A 190 -7.46 -19.23 -16.59
CA MET A 190 -6.95 -20.48 -16.02
C MET A 190 -7.92 -21.66 -16.15
N GLY A 191 -9.10 -21.47 -16.76
CA GLY A 191 -10.12 -22.51 -16.88
C GLY A 191 -10.88 -22.79 -15.59
N LEU A 192 -10.92 -21.80 -14.69
CA LEU A 192 -11.57 -21.87 -13.38
C LEU A 192 -12.84 -21.02 -13.36
N LYS A 193 -13.75 -21.38 -12.44
CA LYS A 193 -15.00 -20.67 -12.23
C LYS A 193 -14.74 -19.24 -11.74
N ALA A 194 -15.30 -18.27 -12.45
CA ALA A 194 -15.12 -16.83 -12.22
C ALA A 194 -16.40 -16.18 -11.65
N ASP A 195 -16.82 -16.61 -10.45
CA ASP A 195 -17.96 -16.07 -9.72
C ASP A 195 -17.57 -15.51 -8.34
N VAL A 196 -16.41 -14.84 -8.26
CA VAL A 196 -15.95 -14.19 -7.02
C VAL A 196 -16.83 -12.98 -6.71
N SER A 197 -17.28 -12.87 -5.45
CA SER A 197 -18.10 -11.77 -4.95
C SER A 197 -17.40 -10.90 -3.92
N LEU A 198 -17.89 -9.68 -3.71
CA LEU A 198 -17.46 -8.85 -2.58
C LEU A 198 -18.23 -9.20 -1.32
N ALA A 199 -17.55 -9.16 -0.19
CA ALA A 199 -18.13 -9.28 1.13
C ALA A 199 -17.73 -8.09 2.00
N ASP A 200 -18.73 -7.35 2.45
CA ASP A 200 -18.56 -6.14 3.26
C ASP A 200 -18.32 -6.50 4.73
N PHE A 201 -17.12 -6.21 5.22
CA PHE A 201 -16.69 -6.43 6.60
C PHE A 201 -16.43 -5.09 7.34
N THR A 202 -17.00 -3.98 6.85
CA THR A 202 -16.90 -2.67 7.51
C THR A 202 -17.46 -2.67 8.94
N ASN A 203 -18.45 -3.52 9.22
CA ASN A 203 -19.03 -3.69 10.56
C ASN A 203 -18.37 -4.80 11.40
N PHE A 204 -17.23 -5.34 10.97
CA PHE A 204 -16.51 -6.40 11.68
C PHE A 204 -16.06 -5.94 13.07
N GLN A 205 -16.37 -6.75 14.09
CA GLN A 205 -16.16 -6.44 15.51
C GLN A 205 -14.83 -6.98 16.06
N GLY A 206 -14.07 -7.73 15.27
CA GLY A 206 -12.75 -8.23 15.64
C GLY A 206 -11.63 -7.25 15.33
N ALA A 207 -10.38 -7.70 15.47
CA ALA A 207 -9.23 -6.95 14.99
C ALA A 207 -9.31 -6.84 13.47
N LYS A 208 -9.50 -5.61 12.97
CA LYS A 208 -9.48 -5.33 11.53
C LYS A 208 -8.04 -5.31 11.03
N PRO A 209 -7.80 -5.73 9.78
CA PRO A 209 -6.52 -5.49 9.14
C PRO A 209 -6.27 -3.98 8.97
N ARG A 210 -5.08 -3.60 8.50
CA ARG A 210 -4.76 -2.19 8.19
C ARG A 210 -5.56 -1.74 6.95
N ARG A 211 -5.69 -0.43 6.74
CA ARG A 211 -6.24 0.11 5.46
C ARG A 211 -5.39 -0.36 4.27
N LYS A 212 -5.96 -0.37 3.07
CA LYS A 212 -5.35 -0.93 1.84
C LYS A 212 -5.02 -2.43 1.95
N THR A 213 -5.73 -3.15 2.82
CA THR A 213 -5.59 -4.60 2.99
C THR A 213 -6.93 -5.29 2.72
N LEU A 214 -6.90 -6.24 1.80
CA LEU A 214 -8.02 -7.08 1.41
C LEU A 214 -7.74 -8.53 1.81
N GLU A 215 -8.79 -9.31 2.06
CA GLU A 215 -8.66 -10.77 2.17
C GLU A 215 -9.32 -11.44 0.98
N LEU A 216 -8.60 -12.36 0.35
CA LEU A 216 -9.10 -13.25 -0.70
C LEU A 216 -9.36 -14.63 -0.11
N TRP A 217 -10.62 -15.07 -0.14
CA TRP A 217 -11.05 -16.39 0.28
C TRP A 217 -11.56 -17.18 -0.91
N LEU A 218 -10.80 -18.20 -1.34
CA LEU A 218 -11.07 -18.91 -2.58
C LEU A 218 -10.97 -20.44 -2.44
N GLU A 219 -12.01 -21.13 -2.89
CA GLU A 219 -11.94 -22.51 -3.35
C GLU A 219 -12.01 -22.50 -4.88
N PRO A 220 -10.86 -22.65 -5.58
CA PRO A 220 -10.83 -22.76 -7.03
C PRO A 220 -11.57 -24.02 -7.49
N VAL A 221 -12.52 -23.84 -8.41
CA VAL A 221 -13.29 -24.92 -9.02
C VAL A 221 -13.08 -24.86 -10.54
N PRO A 222 -12.79 -25.97 -11.23
CA PRO A 222 -12.78 -26.00 -12.69
C PRO A 222 -14.12 -25.54 -13.30
N LEU A 223 -14.06 -24.94 -14.49
CA LEU A 223 -15.26 -24.59 -15.28
C LEU A 223 -16.08 -25.82 -15.69
#